data_AF-A0A956J420-F1
#
_entry.id   AF-A0A956J420-F1
#
_cell.length_a   1.000
_cell.length_b   1.000
_cell.length_c   1.000
_cell.angle_alpha   90.00
_cell.angle_beta   90.00
_cell.angle_gamma   90.00
#
_symmetry.space_group_name_H-M   'P 1'
#
loop_
_entity.id
_entity.type
_entity.pdbx_description
1 polymer ?
#
loop_
_entity_poly.entity_id
_entity_poly.type
_entity_poly.pdbx_seq_one_letter_code
_entity_poly.pdbx_strand_id
1 'polypeptide(L)' 'MARVTMRAQGGGHGAAASDIRDIYQASLGNLLAALEAFELAQVFDASERWASPRLVCAKRDGVLTYLEPVPAWCPRALT' A
#
# COMPACT_ATOMS: atom_id res chain seq x y z
N MET A 1 -1.30 -6.67 -13.98
CA MET A 1 -0.80 -8.01 -14.36
C MET A 1 0.71 -8.02 -14.67
N ALA A 2 1.26 -7.08 -15.46
CA ALA A 2 2.67 -7.18 -15.93
C ALA A 2 3.81 -7.13 -14.86
N ARG A 3 3.66 -6.40 -13.73
CA ARG A 3 4.76 -6.19 -12.76
C ARG A 3 5.07 -7.41 -11.89
N VAL A 4 4.02 -8.15 -11.57
CA VAL A 4 4.04 -9.40 -10.81
C VAL A 4 4.84 -10.46 -11.56
N THR A 5 4.53 -10.62 -12.84
CA THR A 5 5.18 -11.59 -13.72
C THR A 5 6.66 -11.28 -13.90
N MET A 6 7.05 -10.00 -13.99
CA MET A 6 8.47 -9.60 -14.05
C MET A 6 9.25 -9.97 -12.78
N ARG A 7 8.66 -9.83 -11.57
CA ARG A 7 9.34 -10.24 -10.33
C ARG A 7 9.47 -11.75 -10.19
N ALA A 8 8.46 -12.49 -10.64
CA ALA A 8 8.50 -13.96 -10.66
C ALA A 8 9.57 -14.50 -11.62
N GLN A 9 9.77 -13.85 -12.78
CA GLN A 9 10.78 -14.27 -13.76
C GLN A 9 12.21 -13.82 -13.41
N GLY A 10 12.37 -12.79 -12.57
CA GLY A 10 13.67 -12.27 -12.13
C GLY A 10 14.29 -12.97 -10.89
N GLY A 11 13.76 -14.11 -10.46
CA GLY A 11 14.26 -14.86 -9.29
C GLY A 11 13.47 -14.66 -7.99
N GLY A 12 12.38 -13.89 -8.00
CA GLY A 12 11.41 -13.89 -6.90
C GLY A 12 10.54 -15.14 -6.95
N HIS A 13 10.30 -15.78 -5.79
CA HIS A 13 9.40 -16.92 -5.69
C HIS A 13 8.08 -16.61 -6.40
N GLY A 14 7.74 -17.40 -7.43
CA GLY A 14 6.57 -17.15 -8.25
C GLY A 14 5.30 -17.36 -7.43
N ALA A 15 4.72 -16.29 -6.91
CA ALA A 15 3.40 -16.33 -6.29
C ALA A 15 2.31 -16.37 -7.36
N ALA A 16 1.25 -17.15 -7.14
CA ALA A 16 0.15 -17.20 -8.07
C ALA A 16 -0.53 -15.83 -8.15
N ALA A 17 -1.15 -15.53 -9.30
CA ALA A 17 -1.86 -14.26 -9.47
C ALA A 17 -3.05 -14.13 -8.49
N SER A 18 -3.62 -15.24 -8.03
CA SER A 18 -4.60 -15.29 -6.93
C SER A 18 -3.99 -14.76 -5.64
N ASP A 19 -2.86 -15.35 -5.21
CA ASP A 19 -2.22 -15.03 -3.94
C ASP A 19 -1.85 -13.55 -3.85
N ILE A 20 -1.41 -12.97 -4.97
CA ILE A 20 -1.05 -11.55 -5.02
C ILE A 20 -2.27 -10.65 -4.90
N ARG A 21 -3.42 -11.04 -5.49
CA ARG A 21 -4.66 -10.31 -5.30
C ARG A 21 -5.13 -10.43 -3.86
N ASP A 22 -5.04 -11.62 -3.27
CA ASP A 22 -5.48 -11.88 -1.91
C ASP A 22 -4.63 -11.11 -0.89
N ILE A 23 -3.30 -11.12 -1.05
CA ILE A 23 -2.37 -10.32 -0.26
C ILE A 23 -2.67 -8.83 -0.41
N TYR A 24 -2.96 -8.35 -1.63
CA TYR A 24 -3.30 -6.95 -1.87
C TYR A 24 -4.58 -6.55 -1.14
N GLN A 25 -5.65 -7.36 -1.25
CA GLN A 25 -6.91 -7.08 -0.56
C GLN A 25 -6.75 -7.14 0.96
N ALA A 26 -6.05 -8.15 1.47
CA ALA A 26 -5.76 -8.27 2.90
C ALA A 26 -4.92 -7.09 3.42
N SER A 27 -3.95 -6.62 2.63
CA SER A 27 -3.11 -5.48 3.00
C SER A 27 -3.92 -4.19 3.09
N LEU A 28 -4.85 -3.95 2.15
CA LEU A 28 -5.74 -2.80 2.21
C LEU A 28 -6.76 -2.91 3.35
N GLY A 29 -7.37 -4.07 3.55
CA GLY A 29 -8.36 -4.28 4.60
C GLY A 29 -7.79 -4.17 6.02
N ASN A 30 -6.49 -4.46 6.20
CA ASN A 30 -5.83 -4.34 7.50
C ASN A 30 -5.11 -3.00 7.70
N LEU A 31 -5.13 -2.08 6.72
CA LEU A 31 -4.34 -0.86 6.77
C LEU A 31 -4.71 0.04 7.95
N LEU A 32 -6.00 0.23 8.22
CA LEU A 32 -6.47 1.02 9.35
C LEU A 32 -5.99 0.43 10.69
N ALA A 33 -6.22 -0.87 10.90
CA ALA A 33 -5.79 -1.56 12.12
C ALA A 33 -4.27 -1.49 12.31
N ALA A 34 -3.49 -1.61 11.22
CA ALA A 34 -2.06 -1.43 11.26
C ALA A 34 -1.69 0.00 11.68
N LEU A 35 -2.34 1.02 11.13
CA LEU A 35 -2.10 2.41 11.54
C LEU A 35 -2.49 2.67 12.99
N GLU A 36 -3.55 2.05 13.51
CA GLU A 36 -3.94 2.18 14.91
C GLU A 36 -2.89 1.61 15.86
N ALA A 37 -2.27 0.48 15.50
CA ALA A 37 -1.29 -0.23 16.33
C ALA A 37 0.04 0.52 16.54
N PHE A 38 0.37 1.51 15.70
CA PHE A 38 1.63 2.24 15.78
C PHE A 38 1.41 3.74 16.02
N GLU A 39 2.32 4.39 16.77
CA GLU A 39 2.30 5.85 16.97
C GLU A 39 2.86 6.62 15.77
N LEU A 40 3.80 6.00 15.06
CA LEU A 40 4.46 6.54 13.87
C LEU A 40 4.29 5.55 12.71
N ALA A 41 3.68 6.02 11.62
CA ALA A 41 3.52 5.23 10.39
C ALA A 41 3.52 6.12 9.16
N GLN A 42 3.95 5.57 8.03
CA GLN A 42 3.96 6.24 6.74
C GLN A 42 3.36 5.34 5.67
N VAL A 43 2.48 5.90 4.85
CA VAL A 43 1.79 5.20 3.77
C VAL A 43 2.18 5.83 2.45
N PHE A 44 2.69 5.00 1.55
CA PHE A 44 3.18 5.42 0.25
C PHE A 44 2.28 4.90 -0.88
N ASP A 45 1.97 5.77 -1.84
CA ASP A 45 1.34 5.43 -3.11
C ASP A 45 2.39 5.10 -4.17
N ALA A 46 2.36 3.87 -4.66
CA ALA A 46 3.21 3.38 -5.76
C ALA A 46 2.38 2.98 -7.00
N SER A 47 1.20 3.60 -7.16
CA SER A 47 0.28 3.30 -8.27
C SER A 47 0.86 3.70 -9.62
N GLU A 48 1.64 4.79 -9.66
CA GLU A 48 2.31 5.25 -10.88
C GLU A 48 3.44 4.30 -11.29
N ARG A 49 3.58 4.06 -12.60
CA ARG A 49 4.59 3.14 -13.12
C ARG A 49 5.92 3.86 -13.25
N TRP A 50 6.99 3.21 -12.78
CA TRP A 50 8.37 3.69 -12.91
C TRP A 50 8.66 5.03 -12.20
N ALA A 51 7.72 5.51 -11.38
CA ALA A 51 7.91 6.66 -10.51
C ALA A 51 8.29 6.20 -9.09
N SER A 52 8.96 7.09 -8.35
CA SER A 52 9.19 6.90 -6.92
C SER A 52 7.86 6.90 -6.16
N PRO A 53 7.67 6.01 -5.17
CA PRO A 53 6.50 6.05 -4.31
C PRO A 53 6.33 7.41 -3.63
N ARG A 54 5.10 7.91 -3.57
CA ARG A 54 4.77 9.21 -2.96
C ARG A 54 4.17 8.99 -1.59
N LEU A 55 4.60 9.76 -0.59
CA LEU A 55 3.95 9.75 0.73
C LEU A 55 2.56 10.38 0.60
N VAL A 56 1.52 9.66 0.98
CA VAL A 56 0.12 10.10 0.84
C VAL A 56 -0.63 10.18 2.16
N CYS A 57 -0.14 9.47 3.18
CA CYS A 57 -0.66 9.54 4.52
C CYS A 57 0.45 9.25 5.52
N ALA A 58 0.44 9.94 6.66
CA ALA A 58 1.35 9.69 7.76
C ALA A 58 0.59 9.76 9.08
N LYS A 59 0.92 8.86 10.00
CA LYS A 59 0.51 8.94 11.41
C LYS A 59 1.70 9.37 12.23
N ARG A 60 1.54 10.37 13.09
CA ARG A 60 2.54 10.81 14.05
C ARG A 60 1.83 11.24 15.33
N ASP A 61 2.33 10.77 16.48
CA ASP A 61 1.79 11.08 17.81
C ASP A 61 0.27 10.80 17.89
N GLY A 62 -0.17 9.70 17.25
CA GLY A 62 -1.59 9.32 17.21
C GLY A 62 -2.42 10.04 16.14
N VAL A 63 -1.91 11.12 15.54
CA VAL A 63 -2.63 11.94 14.57
C VAL A 63 -2.35 11.48 13.15
N LEU A 64 -3.42 11.21 12.40
CA LEU A 64 -3.36 10.84 10.99
C LEU A 64 -3.51 12.07 10.09
N THR A 65 -2.55 12.27 9.19
CA THR A 65 -2.53 13.40 8.26
C THR A 65 -2.43 12.89 6.83
N TYR A 66 -3.28 13.42 5.95
CA TYR A 66 -3.22 13.18 4.51
C TYR A 66 -2.32 14.21 3.81
N LEU A 67 -1.59 13.76 2.78
CA LEU A 67 -0.75 14.62 1.96
C LEU A 67 -1.32 14.72 0.54
N GLU A 68 -1.49 15.95 0.06
CA GLU A 68 -2.03 16.21 -1.28
C GLU A 68 -1.01 15.96 -2.40
N PRO A 69 -1.44 15.43 -3.56
CA PRO A 69 -2.81 14.99 -3.86
C PRO A 69 -3.15 13.65 -3.20
N VAL A 70 -4.28 13.59 -2.50
CA VAL A 70 -4.73 12.35 -1.84
C VAL A 70 -5.34 11.40 -2.87
N PRO A 71 -4.75 10.21 -3.11
CA PRO A 71 -5.33 9.27 -4.04
C PRO A 71 -6.59 8.65 -3.46
N ALA A 72 -7.63 8.49 -4.28
CA ALA A 72 -8.95 8.04 -3.83
C ALA A 72 -8.97 6.66 -3.14
N TRP A 73 -7.96 5.82 -3.36
CA TRP A 73 -7.84 4.54 -2.67
C TRP A 73 -7.48 4.70 -1.18
N CYS A 74 -6.75 5.76 -0.82
CA CYS A 74 -6.21 5.97 0.53
C CYS A 74 -7.34 6.16 1.57
N PRO A 75 -8.26 7.15 1.42
CA PRO A 75 -9.35 7.30 2.39
C PRO A 75 -10.29 6.08 2.40
N ARG A 76 -10.51 5.41 1.27
CA ARG A 76 -11.34 4.19 1.20
C ARG A 76 -10.75 2.99 1.94
N ALA A 77 -9.44 2.92 2.09
CA ALA A 77 -8.77 1.86 2.84
C ALA A 77 -8.71 2.18 4.35
N LEU A 78 -9.21 3.35 4.76
CA LEU A 78 -9.12 3.91 6.11
C LEU A 78 -10.48 4.26 6.71
N THR A 79 -11.55 3.76 6.09
CA THR A 79 -12.96 3.82 6.54
C THR A 79 -13.41 2.44 6.98
#